data_AF-A0A5P2UD78-F1
#
_entry.id   AF-A0A5P2UD78-F1
#
_cell.length_a   1.000
_cell.length_b   1.000
_cell.length_c   1.000
_cell.angle_alpha   90.00
_cell.angle_beta   90.00
_cell.angle_gamma   90.00
#
_symmetry.space_group_name_H-M   'P 1'
#
loop_
_entity.id
_entity.type
_entity.pdbx_description
1 polymer ?
#
loop_
_entity_poly.entity_id
_entity_poly.type
_entity_poly.pdbx_seq_one_letter_code
_entity_poly.pdbx_strand_id
1 'polypeptide(L)'
;MKLFRNTLPAGALAVALGAAIALGAYAPAGAAASLASCRQTVARTKADLSNAGAPTNANGWQDVRDAAQRFVSSHPWNSPATQALQRDINDLNAQCAP
;
A
#
# COMPACT_ATOMS: atom_id res chain seq x y z
N MET A 1 -54.09 27.33 4.10
CA MET A 1 -54.31 26.38 3.00
C MET A 1 -53.37 25.18 3.19
N LYS A 2 -53.94 23.96 3.09
CA LYS A 2 -53.38 22.60 2.83
C LYS A 2 -51.84 22.43 2.88
N LEU A 3 -51.22 21.64 3.77
CA LEU A 3 -51.23 20.17 4.02
C LEU A 3 -50.48 19.29 2.98
N PHE A 4 -49.71 18.33 3.55
CA PHE A 4 -49.11 17.07 3.05
C PHE A 4 -47.66 17.14 2.55
N ARG A 5 -46.66 16.64 3.33
CA ARG A 5 -46.25 15.22 3.60
C ARG A 5 -45.80 14.53 2.30
N ASN A 6 -44.60 13.98 2.13
CA ASN A 6 -44.06 12.72 2.71
C ASN A 6 -42.69 12.51 1.97
N THR A 7 -41.60 11.94 2.48
CA THR A 7 -41.44 10.65 3.15
C THR A 7 -40.04 10.54 3.78
N LEU A 8 -39.95 9.99 5.00
CA LEU A 8 -38.76 9.66 5.80
C LEU A 8 -38.18 8.25 5.40
N PRO A 9 -37.41 7.53 6.24
CA PRO A 9 -35.96 7.55 6.45
C PRO A 9 -35.32 6.14 6.30
N ALA A 10 -33.99 5.98 6.35
CA ALA A 10 -33.40 4.67 6.64
C ALA A 10 -32.00 4.77 7.28
N GLY A 11 -31.92 4.30 8.53
CA GLY A 11 -30.68 3.93 9.23
C GLY A 11 -29.96 5.09 9.95
N ALA A 12 -30.09 5.36 11.26
CA ALA A 12 -30.06 4.42 12.40
C ALA A 12 -28.81 3.52 12.28
N LEU A 13 -27.80 3.50 13.15
CA LEU A 13 -27.65 3.75 14.59
C LEU A 13 -26.15 3.99 14.85
N ALA A 14 -25.79 4.87 15.79
CA ALA A 14 -25.19 4.52 17.10
C ALA A 14 -24.01 3.51 17.02
N VAL A 15 -22.84 3.74 17.60
CA VAL A 15 -22.64 3.83 19.05
C VAL A 15 -21.29 4.48 19.34
N ALA A 16 -21.30 5.40 20.30
CA ALA A 16 -20.15 5.98 20.94
C ALA A 16 -19.55 5.03 22.01
N LEU A 17 -18.34 5.38 22.46
CA LEU A 17 -17.60 4.86 23.61
C LEU A 17 -16.82 3.54 23.42
N GLY A 18 -15.52 3.66 23.65
CA GLY A 18 -14.64 2.53 23.87
C GLY A 18 -13.19 2.92 24.13
N ALA A 19 -12.94 3.84 25.08
CA ALA A 19 -11.62 3.93 25.68
C ALA A 19 -11.37 2.63 26.46
N ALA A 20 -10.54 1.75 25.91
CA ALA A 20 -10.00 0.59 26.61
C ALA A 20 -8.49 0.55 26.38
N ILE A 21 -7.77 1.12 27.34
CA ILE A 21 -6.34 0.89 27.54
C ILE A 21 -6.25 -0.50 28.18
N ALA A 22 -5.81 -1.51 27.43
CA ALA A 22 -5.38 -2.78 28.00
C ALA A 22 -4.31 -3.42 27.10
N LEU A 23 -3.13 -3.58 27.69
CA LEU A 23 -1.97 -4.27 27.16
C LEU A 23 -2.36 -5.64 26.57
N GLY A 24 -2.27 -5.74 25.25
CA GLY A 24 -2.42 -6.98 24.51
C GLY A 24 -1.83 -6.77 23.14
N ALA A 25 -0.65 -7.33 22.93
CA ALA A 25 0.03 -7.38 21.65
C ALA A 25 -0.81 -8.20 20.66
N TYR A 26 -1.83 -7.59 20.08
CA TYR A 26 -2.45 -8.07 18.85
C TYR A 26 -1.88 -7.21 17.74
N ALA A 27 -0.59 -7.43 17.42
CA ALA A 27 -0.13 -7.14 16.07
C ALA A 27 -1.17 -7.80 15.15
N PRO A 28 -1.84 -7.05 14.24
CA PRO A 28 -2.83 -7.64 13.37
C PRO A 28 -2.15 -8.85 12.73
N ALA A 29 -2.74 -10.04 12.82
CA ALA A 29 -2.16 -11.21 12.14
C ALA A 29 -2.01 -10.94 10.62
N GLY A 30 -2.80 -9.99 10.09
CA GLY A 30 -2.64 -9.43 8.74
C GLY A 30 -1.51 -8.40 8.57
N ALA A 31 -1.04 -7.71 9.63
CA ALA A 31 0.11 -6.81 9.59
C ALA A 31 1.42 -7.61 9.45
N ALA A 32 1.55 -8.75 10.13
CA ALA A 32 2.71 -9.62 9.96
C ALA A 32 2.76 -10.26 8.56
N ALA A 33 1.61 -10.69 8.03
CA ALA A 33 1.51 -11.21 6.66
C ALA A 33 1.79 -10.14 5.61
N SER A 34 1.22 -8.93 5.75
CA SER A 34 1.51 -7.80 4.86
C SER A 34 2.96 -7.32 4.96
N LEU A 35 3.58 -7.31 6.15
CA LEU A 35 5.01 -7.03 6.27
C LEU A 35 5.89 -8.12 5.64
N ALA A 36 5.52 -9.40 5.74
CA ALA A 36 6.26 -10.49 5.09
C ALA A 36 6.17 -10.37 3.56
N SER A 37 4.97 -10.15 3.02
CA SER A 37 4.76 -9.88 1.59
C SER A 37 5.47 -8.60 1.15
N CYS A 38 5.45 -7.55 1.96
CA CYS A 38 6.19 -6.31 1.72
C CYS A 38 7.69 -6.59 1.59
N ARG A 39 8.31 -7.33 2.53
CA ARG A 39 9.73 -7.67 2.46
C ARG A 39 10.08 -8.48 1.21
N GLN A 40 9.22 -9.41 0.81
CA GLN A 40 9.40 -10.18 -0.43
C GLN A 40 9.31 -9.28 -1.66
N THR A 41 8.35 -8.38 -1.70
CA THR A 41 8.19 -7.40 -2.79
C THR A 41 9.40 -6.47 -2.84
N VAL A 42 9.88 -5.94 -1.71
CA VAL A 42 11.11 -5.15 -1.63
C VAL A 42 12.32 -5.90 -2.20
N ALA A 43 12.51 -7.17 -1.82
CA ALA A 43 13.61 -7.98 -2.32
C ALA A 43 13.52 -8.20 -3.84
N ARG A 44 12.31 -8.46 -4.35
CA ARG A 44 12.04 -8.60 -5.79
C ARG A 44 12.34 -7.30 -6.54
N THR A 45 11.82 -6.17 -6.07
CA THR A 45 12.03 -4.86 -6.70
C THR A 45 13.51 -4.48 -6.73
N LYS A 46 14.28 -4.82 -5.68
CA LYS A 46 15.73 -4.64 -5.69
C LYS A 46 16.41 -5.50 -6.77
N ALA A 47 15.98 -6.73 -6.95
CA ALA A 47 16.50 -7.61 -8.00
C ALA A 47 16.15 -7.07 -9.39
N ASP A 48 14.91 -6.61 -9.60
CA ASP A 48 14.47 -6.03 -10.87
C ASP A 48 15.20 -4.72 -11.19
N LEU A 49 15.42 -3.87 -10.19
CA LEU A 49 16.28 -2.68 -10.30
C LEU A 49 17.71 -3.05 -10.70
N SER A 50 18.29 -4.08 -10.07
CA SER A 50 19.64 -4.56 -10.42
C SER A 50 19.70 -5.11 -11.85
N ASN A 51 18.70 -5.90 -12.26
CA ASN A 51 18.60 -6.47 -13.60
C ASN A 51 18.41 -5.38 -14.67
N ALA A 52 17.72 -4.29 -14.31
CA ALA A 52 17.52 -3.13 -15.17
C ALA A 52 18.74 -2.20 -15.23
N GLY A 53 19.84 -2.51 -14.53
CA GLY A 53 21.06 -1.72 -14.51
C GLY A 53 21.06 -0.55 -13.52
N ALA A 54 20.10 -0.51 -12.59
CA ALA A 54 19.97 0.53 -11.57
C ALA A 54 19.92 -0.06 -10.15
N PRO A 55 20.95 -0.81 -9.72
CA PRO A 55 20.98 -1.42 -8.39
C PRO A 55 20.86 -0.37 -7.28
N THR A 56 20.16 -0.71 -6.21
CA THR A 56 19.97 0.18 -5.05
C THR A 56 20.44 -0.47 -3.75
N ASN A 57 21.10 0.34 -2.92
CA ASN A 57 21.52 -0.05 -1.56
C ASN A 57 20.41 0.19 -0.51
N ALA A 58 19.25 0.69 -0.94
CA ALA A 58 18.10 0.92 -0.08
C ALA A 58 17.62 -0.37 0.60
N ASN A 59 17.25 -0.26 1.87
CA ASN A 59 16.70 -1.37 2.66
C ASN A 59 15.25 -1.11 3.10
N GLY A 60 14.81 0.15 3.09
CA GLY A 60 13.43 0.54 3.34
C GLY A 60 12.56 0.37 2.10
N TRP A 61 11.31 -0.04 2.29
CA TRP A 61 10.37 -0.22 1.18
C TRP A 61 10.09 1.10 0.44
N GLN A 62 10.04 2.23 1.16
CA GLN A 62 9.86 3.56 0.59
C GLN A 62 11.03 3.95 -0.32
N ASP A 63 12.26 3.77 0.15
CA ASP A 63 13.46 4.10 -0.63
C ASP A 63 13.59 3.21 -1.87
N VAL A 64 13.24 1.93 -1.78
CA VAL A 64 13.25 1.00 -2.91
C VAL A 64 12.16 1.37 -3.92
N ARG A 65 10.95 1.70 -3.46
CA ARG A 65 9.88 2.20 -4.31
C ARG A 65 10.29 3.49 -5.03
N ASP A 66 10.87 4.44 -4.31
CA ASP A 66 11.29 5.72 -4.88
C ASP A 66 12.42 5.54 -5.90
N ALA A 67 13.36 4.60 -5.66
CA ALA A 67 14.38 4.23 -6.64
C ALA A 67 13.76 3.62 -7.91
N ALA A 68 12.81 2.69 -7.76
CA ALA A 68 12.05 2.13 -8.88
C ALA A 68 11.29 3.22 -9.65
N GLN A 69 10.63 4.14 -8.94
CA GLN A 69 9.86 5.22 -9.55
C GLN A 69 10.74 6.20 -10.31
N ARG A 70 11.91 6.55 -9.77
CA ARG A 70 12.92 7.36 -10.48
C ARG A 70 13.42 6.66 -11.74
N PHE A 71 13.67 5.36 -11.66
CA PHE A 71 14.10 4.58 -12.82
C PHE A 71 13.05 4.60 -13.92
N VAL A 72 11.80 4.27 -13.61
CA VAL A 72 10.68 4.28 -14.57
C VAL A 72 10.45 5.68 -15.15
N SER A 73 10.47 6.73 -14.31
CA SER A 73 10.30 8.11 -14.77
C SER A 73 11.43 8.56 -15.71
N SER A 74 12.64 8.05 -15.54
CA SER A 74 13.79 8.36 -16.40
C SER A 74 13.83 7.48 -17.66
N HIS A 75 13.02 6.42 -17.71
CA HIS A 75 12.94 5.48 -18.82
C HIS A 75 11.48 5.31 -19.32
N PRO A 76 10.91 6.33 -19.98
CA PRO A 76 9.51 6.32 -20.43
C PRO A 76 9.22 5.39 -21.62
N TRP A 77 10.27 4.92 -22.32
CA TRP A 77 10.22 3.81 -23.27
C TRP A 77 9.76 2.55 -22.54
N ASN A 78 8.48 2.22 -22.73
CA ASN A 78 7.70 1.17 -22.08
C ASN A 78 8.30 -0.24 -22.24
N SER A 79 9.45 -0.48 -21.59
CA SER A 79 10.23 -1.70 -21.64
C SER A 79 9.67 -2.75 -20.66
N PRO A 80 9.95 -4.06 -20.87
CA PRO A 80 9.56 -5.10 -19.93
C PRO A 80 10.05 -4.84 -18.50
N ALA A 81 11.26 -4.31 -18.35
CA ALA A 81 11.84 -3.97 -17.04
C ALA A 81 11.07 -2.82 -16.35
N THR A 82 10.76 -1.75 -17.07
CA THR A 82 9.97 -0.64 -16.52
C THR A 82 8.53 -1.04 -16.19
N GLN A 83 7.95 -1.98 -16.94
CA GLN A 83 6.63 -2.54 -16.64
C GLN A 83 6.63 -3.42 -15.39
N ALA A 84 7.68 -4.23 -15.19
CA ALA A 84 7.87 -5.00 -13.97
C ALA A 84 7.99 -4.07 -12.76
N LEU A 85 8.87 -3.06 -12.85
CA LEU A 85 9.08 -2.06 -11.80
C LEU A 85 7.81 -1.25 -11.50
N GLN A 86 6.99 -0.91 -12.51
CA GLN A 86 5.71 -0.24 -12.31
C GLN A 86 4.74 -1.11 -11.51
N ARG A 87 4.70 -2.43 -11.78
CA ARG A 87 3.89 -3.39 -11.03
C ARG A 87 4.37 -3.49 -9.58
N ASP A 88 5.67 -3.61 -9.41
CA ASP A 88 6.32 -3.68 -8.11
C ASP A 88 6.06 -2.44 -7.25
N ILE A 89 6.07 -1.23 -7.83
CA ILE A 89 5.72 0.01 -7.13
C ILE A 89 4.28 -0.04 -6.61
N ASN A 90 3.34 -0.55 -7.42
CA ASN A 90 1.94 -0.69 -7.01
C ASN A 90 1.79 -1.73 -5.90
N ASP A 91 2.49 -2.85 -6.01
CA ASP A 91 2.51 -3.91 -4.98
C ASP A 91 3.11 -3.40 -3.66
N LEU A 92 4.21 -2.63 -3.72
CA LEU A 92 4.79 -1.98 -2.54
C LEU A 92 3.81 -1.00 -1.88
N ASN A 93 3.12 -0.16 -2.66
CA ASN A 93 2.11 0.75 -2.09
C ASN A 93 0.94 -0.02 -1.47
N ALA A 94 0.47 -1.09 -2.10
CA ALA A 94 -0.66 -1.87 -1.60
C ALA A 94 -0.32 -2.71 -0.36
N GLN A 95 0.91 -3.21 -0.26
CA GLN A 95 1.32 -4.15 0.79
C GLN A 95 2.12 -3.51 1.93
N CYS A 96 2.81 -2.38 1.68
CA CYS A 96 3.74 -1.77 2.63
C CYS A 96 3.28 -0.43 3.23
N ALA A 97 2.25 0.22 2.66
CA ALA A 97 1.70 1.49 3.15
C ALA A 97 0.32 1.28 3.81
N PRO A 98 0.25 0.73 5.05
CA PRO A 98 -1.01 0.57 5.78
C PRO A 98 -1.63 1.90 6.22
#